data_AF-A0A1C2IFM8-F1
#
_entry.id   AF-A0A1C2IFM8-F1
#
_cell.length_a   1.000
_cell.length_b   1.000
_cell.length_c   1.000
_cell.angle_alpha   90.00
_cell.angle_beta   90.00
_cell.angle_gamma   90.00
#
_symmetry.space_group_name_H-M   'P 1'
#
loop_
_entity.id
_entity.type
_entity.pdbx_description
1 polymer ?
#
loop_
_entity_poly.entity_id
_entity_poly.type
_entity_poly.pdbx_seq_one_letter_code
_entity_poly.pdbx_strand_id
1 'polypeptide(L)'
;MKKAGGILKVTRYSNGSLVVKENYNAHKQLVGVTAMLKAAKYDPSDRNWIMAAYDPTGKVLAYGKVGSCIACHVLVRHQDLVFAPPPTQLLPITTWKAFFSKQEMNPAYVAQIQKHPGAVVQ
;
A
#
# COMPACT_ATOMS: atom_id res chain seq x y z
N MET A 1 -32.60 -23.48 3.92
CA MET A 1 -31.46 -23.27 4.84
C MET A 1 -30.39 -22.44 4.12
N LYS A 2 -30.16 -21.18 4.54
CA LYS A 2 -29.05 -20.35 4.02
C LYS A 2 -27.75 -20.99 4.48
N LYS A 3 -26.91 -21.48 3.57
CA LYS A 3 -25.55 -21.94 3.90
C LYS A 3 -24.86 -20.81 4.67
N ALA A 4 -24.42 -21.10 5.89
CA ALA A 4 -23.52 -20.21 6.62
C ALA A 4 -22.37 -19.87 5.68
N GLY A 5 -22.17 -18.57 5.42
CA GLY A 5 -21.20 -18.07 4.44
C GLY A 5 -19.84 -18.72 4.69
N GLY A 6 -19.26 -19.31 3.64
CA GLY A 6 -17.98 -20.01 3.74
C GLY A 6 -16.93 -19.12 4.40
N ILE A 7 -16.03 -19.75 5.17
CA ILE A 7 -14.89 -19.08 5.80
C ILE A 7 -14.11 -18.40 4.68
N LEU A 8 -14.17 -17.06 4.62
CA LEU A 8 -13.39 -16.30 3.66
C LEU A 8 -11.91 -16.42 4.07
N LYS A 9 -11.14 -17.20 3.32
CA LYS A 9 -9.69 -17.23 3.48
C LYS A 9 -9.16 -15.86 3.05
N VAL A 10 -8.49 -15.16 3.96
CA VAL A 10 -7.90 -13.85 3.69
C VAL A 10 -6.39 -13.93 3.90
N THR A 11 -5.62 -13.54 2.89
CA THR A 11 -4.18 -13.26 3.04
C THR A 11 -4.01 -11.84 3.58
N ARG A 12 -3.44 -11.69 4.78
CA ARG A 12 -3.32 -10.40 5.48
C ARG A 12 -1.89 -9.86 5.44
N TYR A 13 -1.78 -8.53 5.40
CA TYR A 13 -0.53 -7.82 5.66
C TYR A 13 -0.21 -7.84 7.16
N SER A 14 1.07 -7.89 7.50
CA SER A 14 1.56 -7.77 8.89
C SER A 14 1.33 -6.36 9.41
N ASN A 15 1.16 -6.22 10.73
CA ASN A 15 1.20 -4.90 11.37
C ASN A 15 2.56 -4.24 11.09
N GLY A 16 2.55 -2.93 10.84
CA GLY A 16 3.73 -2.18 10.39
C GLY A 16 3.87 -2.11 8.87
N SER A 17 3.14 -2.94 8.11
CA SER A 17 3.15 -2.86 6.64
C SER A 17 2.72 -1.48 6.15
N LEU A 18 3.51 -0.91 5.25
CA LEU A 18 3.24 0.36 4.57
C LEU A 18 3.10 0.09 3.06
N VAL A 19 1.95 0.47 2.50
CA VAL A 19 1.72 0.47 1.06
C VAL A 19 1.71 1.92 0.59
N VAL A 20 2.52 2.24 -0.41
CA VAL A 20 2.55 3.56 -1.03
C VAL A 20 2.24 3.40 -2.51
N LYS A 21 1.37 4.28 -3.03
CA LYS A 21 1.10 4.44 -4.45
C LYS A 21 1.35 5.89 -4.86
N GLU A 22 2.25 6.06 -5.81
CA GLU A 22 2.51 7.32 -6.49
C GLU A 22 1.64 7.41 -7.74
N ASN A 23 0.98 8.54 -7.94
CA ASN A 23 0.12 8.77 -9.10
C ASN A 23 0.81 9.77 -10.02
N TYR A 24 0.99 9.40 -11.29
CA TYR A 24 1.62 10.22 -12.31
C TYR A 24 0.59 10.54 -13.41
N ASN A 25 0.68 11.75 -13.98
CA ASN A 25 -0.11 12.11 -15.15
C ASN A 25 0.51 11.54 -16.46
N ALA A 26 -0.12 11.82 -17.60
CA ALA A 26 0.36 11.37 -18.92
C ALA A 26 1.78 11.87 -19.27
N HIS A 27 2.23 12.97 -18.66
CA HIS A 27 3.56 13.55 -18.84
C HIS A 27 4.58 13.04 -17.80
N LYS A 28 4.24 11.99 -17.04
CA LYS A 28 5.07 11.42 -15.95
C LYS A 28 5.38 12.41 -14.82
N GLN A 29 4.53 13.39 -14.61
CA GLN A 29 4.66 14.30 -13.46
C GLN A 29 3.87 13.74 -12.27
N LEU A 30 4.47 13.76 -11.08
CA LEU A 30 3.82 13.32 -9.85
C LEU A 30 2.65 14.26 -9.54
N VAL A 31 1.44 13.71 -9.41
CA VAL A 31 0.22 14.46 -9.11
C VAL A 31 -0.36 14.14 -7.73
N GLY A 32 0.15 13.10 -7.06
CA GLY A 32 -0.20 12.82 -5.67
C GLY A 32 0.33 11.48 -5.20
N VAL A 33 0.38 11.34 -3.88
CA VAL A 33 0.81 10.12 -3.20
C VAL A 33 -0.31 9.63 -2.30
N THR A 34 -0.64 8.36 -2.37
CA THR A 34 -1.58 7.73 -1.43
C THR A 34 -0.85 6.64 -0.65
N ALA A 35 -1.10 6.57 0.65
CA ALA A 35 -0.46 5.59 1.52
C ALA A 35 -1.49 4.85 2.38
N MET A 36 -1.18 3.61 2.71
CA MET A 36 -1.94 2.80 3.66
C MET A 36 -0.96 2.18 4.66
N LEU A 37 -1.16 2.45 5.96
CA LEU A 37 -0.34 1.90 7.05
C LEU A 37 -1.18 0.90 7.87
N LYS A 38 -0.65 -0.31 8.06
CA LYS A 38 -1.28 -1.34 8.89
C LYS A 38 -0.94 -1.13 10.37
N ALA A 39 -1.83 -0.49 11.13
CA ALA A 39 -1.57 -0.12 12.52
C ALA A 39 -2.38 -0.98 13.50
N ALA A 40 -1.71 -1.78 14.31
CA ALA A 40 -2.37 -2.70 15.25
C ALA A 40 -3.47 -2.01 16.08
N LYS A 41 -4.67 -2.60 16.13
CA LYS A 41 -5.84 -2.15 16.91
C LYS A 41 -6.41 -0.77 16.53
N TYR A 42 -6.02 -0.19 15.38
CA TYR A 42 -6.53 1.12 14.96
C TYR A 42 -8.01 1.09 14.55
N ASP A 43 -8.38 0.15 13.68
CA ASP A 43 -9.74 0.07 13.16
C ASP A 43 -10.11 -1.35 12.70
N PRO A 44 -10.56 -2.24 13.60
CA PRO A 44 -10.77 -3.64 13.25
C PRO A 44 -11.77 -3.90 12.11
N SER A 45 -12.76 -3.03 11.92
CA SER A 45 -13.74 -3.14 10.82
C SER A 45 -13.08 -2.98 9.45
N ASP A 46 -12.19 -1.99 9.34
CA ASP A 46 -11.41 -1.70 8.13
C ASP A 46 -10.02 -2.34 8.20
N ARG A 47 -9.95 -3.43 8.98
CA ARG A 47 -8.78 -4.30 9.12
C ARG A 47 -7.52 -3.55 9.52
N ASN A 48 -7.65 -2.49 10.30
CA ASN A 48 -6.55 -1.74 10.90
C ASN A 48 -5.71 -0.95 9.88
N TRP A 49 -6.28 -0.56 8.74
CA TRP A 49 -5.62 0.34 7.80
C TRP A 49 -5.85 1.81 8.17
N ILE A 50 -4.77 2.56 8.30
CA ILE A 50 -4.78 4.02 8.26
C ILE A 50 -4.55 4.42 6.81
N MET A 51 -5.46 5.21 6.24
CA MET A 51 -5.35 5.66 4.84
C MET A 51 -4.93 7.12 4.80
N ALA A 52 -4.08 7.48 3.84
CA ALA A 52 -3.62 8.84 3.67
C ALA A 52 -3.51 9.21 2.18
N ALA A 53 -3.75 10.48 1.88
CA ALA A 53 -3.50 11.07 0.58
C ALA A 53 -2.73 12.38 0.77
N TYR A 54 -1.76 12.61 -0.11
CA TYR A 54 -0.88 13.76 -0.12
C TYR A 54 -0.84 14.36 -1.52
N ASP A 55 -0.70 15.68 -1.59
CA ASP A 55 -0.31 16.33 -2.84
C ASP A 55 1.19 16.12 -3.12
N PRO A 56 1.70 16.53 -4.29
CA PRO A 56 3.12 16.36 -4.64
C PRO A 56 4.11 17.08 -3.71
N THR A 57 3.66 18.04 -2.91
CA THR A 57 4.50 18.76 -1.94
C THR A 57 4.57 18.05 -0.59
N GLY A 58 3.77 17.00 -0.40
CA GLY A 58 3.63 16.27 0.86
C GLY A 58 2.56 16.84 1.79
N LYS A 59 1.75 17.80 1.33
CA LYS A 59 0.62 18.32 2.11
C LYS A 59 -0.44 17.22 2.23
N VAL A 60 -0.92 16.99 3.45
CA VAL A 60 -2.03 16.06 3.71
C VAL A 60 -3.32 16.57 3.08
N LEU A 61 -3.94 15.74 2.25
CA LEU A 61 -5.26 15.97 1.65
C LEU A 61 -6.36 15.16 2.36
N ALA A 62 -6.02 13.95 2.83
CA ALA A 62 -6.89 13.10 3.62
C ALA A 62 -6.06 12.18 4.51
N TYR A 63 -6.57 11.81 5.69
CA TYR A 63 -5.87 10.94 6.65
C TYR A 63 -6.85 10.21 7.57
N GLY A 64 -6.52 8.97 7.95
CA GLY A 64 -7.25 8.16 8.94
C GLY A 64 -8.29 7.23 8.31
N LYS A 65 -9.51 7.24 8.86
CA LYS A 65 -10.67 6.44 8.40
C LYS A 65 -11.40 7.16 7.26
N VAL A 66 -10.85 7.08 6.06
CA VAL A 66 -11.34 7.85 4.91
C VAL A 66 -12.43 7.05 4.17
N GLY A 67 -13.69 7.48 4.32
CA GLY A 67 -14.87 6.81 3.76
C GLY A 67 -14.81 6.58 2.23
N SER A 68 -14.30 7.56 1.48
CA SER A 68 -14.16 7.44 0.02
C SER A 68 -13.10 6.42 -0.40
N CYS A 69 -12.07 6.20 0.43
CA CYS A 69 -11.05 5.19 0.16
C CYS A 69 -11.60 3.78 0.45
N ILE A 70 -12.24 3.59 1.61
CA ILE A 70 -12.75 2.27 1.99
C ILE A 70 -13.82 1.76 1.02
N ALA A 71 -14.69 2.63 0.52
CA ALA A 71 -15.80 2.28 -0.38
C ALA A 71 -15.36 1.42 -1.58
N CYS A 72 -14.20 1.70 -2.18
CA CYS A 72 -13.65 0.87 -3.26
C CYS A 72 -12.85 -0.33 -2.72
N HIS A 73 -12.09 -0.13 -1.64
CA HIS A 73 -11.21 -1.17 -1.09
C HIS A 73 -11.97 -2.37 -0.50
N VAL A 74 -13.22 -2.23 -0.06
CA VAL A 74 -14.04 -3.35 0.43
C VAL A 74 -14.24 -4.45 -0.62
N LEU A 75 -14.14 -4.12 -1.91
CA LEU A 75 -14.30 -5.07 -3.02
C LEU A 75 -13.23 -6.17 -2.98
N VAL A 76 -12.04 -5.84 -2.45
CA VAL A 76 -10.91 -6.77 -2.27
C VAL A 76 -10.71 -7.18 -0.80
N ARG A 77 -11.82 -7.30 -0.03
CA ARG A 77 -11.79 -7.81 1.35
C ARG A 77 -11.15 -9.20 1.52
N HIS A 78 -11.15 -10.02 0.47
CA HIS A 78 -10.46 -11.32 0.48
C HIS A 78 -8.93 -11.18 0.45
N GLN A 79 -8.42 -10.02 0.03
CA GLN A 79 -7.01 -9.68 -0.07
C GLN A 79 -6.66 -8.51 0.88
N ASP A 80 -7.26 -8.54 2.06
CA ASP A 80 -7.00 -7.59 3.14
C ASP A 80 -7.11 -6.11 2.73
N LEU A 81 -8.07 -5.80 1.85
CA LEU A 81 -8.37 -4.45 1.38
C LEU A 81 -7.22 -3.82 0.57
N VAL A 82 -6.35 -4.63 -0.04
CA VAL A 82 -5.30 -4.14 -0.95
C VAL A 82 -5.44 -4.87 -2.29
N PHE A 83 -5.43 -4.11 -3.38
CA PHE A 83 -5.57 -4.66 -4.75
C PHE A 83 -4.32 -5.42 -5.25
N ALA A 84 -3.27 -5.46 -4.44
CA ALA A 84 -2.12 -6.33 -4.61
C ALA A 84 -2.07 -7.32 -3.43
N PRO A 85 -1.69 -8.60 -3.66
CA PRO A 85 -1.55 -9.54 -2.57
C PRO A 85 -0.40 -9.11 -1.64
N PRO A 86 -0.43 -9.49 -0.35
CA PRO A 86 0.74 -9.34 0.51
C PRO A 86 1.96 -9.92 -0.22
N PRO A 87 3.07 -9.18 -0.30
CA PRO A 87 4.27 -9.71 -0.93
C PRO A 87 4.69 -10.94 -0.13
N THR A 88 4.46 -12.13 -0.70
CA THR A 88 4.92 -13.40 -0.13
C THR A 88 6.45 -13.47 -0.12
N GLN A 89 7.07 -12.64 -0.96
CA GLN A 89 8.48 -12.34 -1.03
C GLN A 89 8.59 -10.97 -1.72
N LEU A 90 9.00 -9.93 -1.00
CA LEU A 90 9.40 -8.70 -1.69
C LEU A 90 10.56 -9.09 -2.61
N LEU A 91 10.37 -8.92 -3.92
CA LEU A 91 11.45 -9.17 -4.86
C LEU A 91 12.62 -8.29 -4.45
N PRO A 92 13.85 -8.83 -4.34
CA PRO A 92 15.03 -8.00 -4.16
C PRO A 92 15.04 -6.87 -5.19
N ILE A 93 15.50 -5.67 -4.81
CA ILE A 93 15.55 -4.51 -5.72
C ILE A 93 16.27 -4.87 -7.03
N THR A 94 17.27 -5.75 -6.98
CA THR A 94 17.97 -6.30 -8.15
C THR A 94 17.02 -7.06 -9.08
N THR A 95 16.11 -7.85 -8.53
CA THR A 95 15.10 -8.61 -9.28
C THR A 95 14.04 -7.67 -9.87
N TRP A 96 13.59 -6.67 -9.11
CA TRP A 96 12.68 -5.64 -9.64
C TRP A 96 13.29 -4.88 -10.83
N LYS A 97 14.55 -4.45 -10.70
CA LYS A 97 15.29 -3.76 -11.78
C LYS A 97 15.49 -4.64 -13.02
N ALA A 98 15.61 -5.96 -12.86
CA ALA A 98 15.75 -6.88 -13.99
C ALA A 98 14.45 -7.00 -14.81
N PHE A 99 13.29 -7.07 -14.14
CA PHE A 99 11.99 -7.20 -14.82
C PHE A 99 11.40 -5.86 -15.27
N PHE A 100 11.64 -4.80 -14.50
CA PHE A 100 11.11 -3.47 -14.76
C PHE A 100 12.24 -2.47 -15.00
N SER A 101 13.17 -2.83 -15.90
CA SER A 101 14.37 -2.04 -16.20
C SER A 101 14.09 -0.62 -16.68
N LYS A 102 12.88 -0.37 -17.21
CA LYS A 102 12.40 0.96 -17.64
C LYS A 102 11.54 1.69 -16.59
N GLN A 103 11.19 1.03 -15.49
CA GLN A 103 10.40 1.61 -14.41
C GLN A 103 11.34 1.98 -13.26
N GLU A 104 11.81 3.21 -13.29
CA GLU A 104 12.67 3.74 -12.24
C GLU A 104 11.83 3.99 -10.99
N MET A 105 12.25 3.44 -9.85
CA MET A 105 11.72 3.86 -8.56
C MET A 105 11.98 5.35 -8.39
N ASN A 106 11.04 6.09 -7.80
CA ASN A 106 11.25 7.51 -7.56
C ASN A 106 12.59 7.74 -6.83
N PRO A 107 13.46 8.65 -7.32
CA PRO A 107 14.77 8.91 -6.75
C PRO A 107 14.75 9.23 -5.25
N ALA A 108 13.68 9.84 -4.74
CA ALA A 108 13.50 10.09 -3.32
C ALA A 108 13.40 8.79 -2.52
N TYR A 109 12.64 7.79 -3.01
CA TYR A 109 12.58 6.47 -2.38
C TYR A 109 13.92 5.75 -2.48
N VAL A 110 14.58 5.81 -3.64
CA VAL A 110 15.92 5.22 -3.80
C VAL A 110 16.91 5.82 -2.78
N ALA A 111 16.90 7.15 -2.61
CA ALA A 111 17.73 7.82 -1.63
C ALA A 111 17.40 7.41 -0.19
N GLN A 112 16.12 7.21 0.15
CA GLN A 112 15.71 6.74 1.47
C GLN A 112 16.10 5.28 1.73
N ILE A 113 15.94 4.40 0.74
CA ILE A 113 16.38 3.00 0.80
C ILE A 113 17.89 2.91 0.99
N GLN A 114 18.66 3.75 0.28
CA GLN A 114 20.12 3.82 0.42
C GLN A 114 20.54 4.30 1.81
N LYS A 115 19.80 5.23 2.41
CA LYS A 115 20.06 5.75 3.76
C LYS A 115 19.63 4.76 4.86
N HIS A 116 18.60 3.96 4.62
CA HIS A 116 18.01 3.06 5.60
C HIS A 116 17.86 1.62 5.06
N PRO A 117 18.98 0.96 4.67
CA PRO A 117 18.92 -0.34 3.99
C PRO A 117 18.27 -1.46 4.84
N GLY A 118 18.39 -1.39 6.17
CA GLY A 118 17.78 -2.35 7.10
C GLY A 118 16.28 -2.17 7.33
N ALA A 119 15.68 -1.04 6.93
CA ALA A 119 14.25 -0.77 7.08
C ALA A 119 13.41 -1.30 5.91
N VAL A 120 14.06 -1.72 4.83
CA VAL A 120 13.44 -2.23 3.60
C VAL A 120 13.43 -3.77 3.59
N VAL A 121 14.17 -4.37 4.52
CA VAL A 121 14.34 -5.82 4.67
C VAL A 121 14.05 -6.19 6.13
N GLN A 122 12.81 -6.02 6.57
CA GLN A 122 12.25 -6.71 7.73
C GLN A 122 10.78 -7.04 7.49
#